data_AF-A0A2J6XVF1-F1
#
_entry.id   AF-A0A2J6XVF1-F1
#
_cell.length_a   1.000
_cell.length_b   1.000
_cell.length_c   1.000
_cell.angle_alpha   90.00
_cell.angle_beta   90.00
_cell.angle_gamma   90.00
#
_symmetry.space_group_name_H-M   'P 1'
#
loop_
_entity.id
_entity.type
_entity.pdbx_description
1 polymer ?
#
loop_
_entity_poly.entity_id
_entity_poly.type
_entity_poly.pdbx_seq_one_letter_code
_entity_poly.pdbx_strand_id
1 'polypeptide(L)'
;MRKINFFNRTLWQIISTLVINSYYLAPIGKYIPIPVLNCYSCPLANFACPIGTLQHFIVIREFPFLLIGILILGGVLLGRYFCGWICPFGFFQDLLYKIPSKKIVISNKFAFVRWIILIVLVILVPYFTLEPWFCKLCPAGTLEAGIPQILLNASLRSLVGTLFAFKVFLLLLLILSSIFISRPFCRFICPLGTILSIFNKISFYHLEIKPTCPKCGLCKSKCPINIEVYKTPNSPDCIRCLECRDCGKVDWKFKS
;
A
#
# COMPACT_ATOMS: atom_id res chain seq x y z
N MET A 1 -15.58 -20.01 -24.51
CA MET A 1 -16.31 -19.13 -23.57
C MET A 1 -15.41 -17.95 -23.19
N ARG A 2 -15.58 -16.80 -23.86
CA ARG A 2 -14.83 -15.57 -23.58
C ARG A 2 -15.22 -15.07 -22.18
N LYS A 3 -14.29 -15.13 -21.22
CA LYS A 3 -14.44 -14.48 -19.90
C LYS A 3 -14.66 -13.00 -20.15
N ILE A 4 -15.88 -12.52 -19.92
CA ILE A 4 -16.22 -11.11 -19.94
C ILE A 4 -15.39 -10.44 -18.82
N ASN A 5 -14.33 -9.72 -19.21
CA ASN A 5 -13.35 -9.02 -18.35
C ASN A 5 -13.95 -7.76 -17.70
N PHE A 6 -15.10 -7.88 -17.04
CA PHE A 6 -15.79 -6.73 -16.44
C PHE A 6 -15.33 -6.45 -15.01
N PHE A 7 -14.02 -6.28 -14.80
CA PHE A 7 -13.40 -5.50 -13.71
C PHE A 7 -11.88 -5.52 -13.94
N ASN A 8 -11.39 -4.79 -14.95
CA ASN A 8 -9.96 -4.63 -15.19
C ASN A 8 -9.34 -3.94 -13.97
N ARG A 9 -8.74 -4.70 -13.05
CA ARG A 9 -8.03 -4.20 -11.86
C ARG A 9 -7.06 -3.06 -12.23
N THR A 10 -6.34 -3.23 -13.34
CA THR A 10 -5.45 -2.21 -13.91
C THR A 10 -6.18 -0.90 -14.23
N LEU A 11 -7.39 -0.96 -14.80
CA LEU A 11 -8.17 0.23 -15.15
C LEU A 11 -8.58 1.00 -13.88
N TRP A 12 -9.07 0.29 -12.85
CA TRP A 12 -9.40 0.89 -11.56
C TRP A 12 -8.20 1.51 -10.86
N GLN A 13 -7.04 0.85 -10.94
CA GLN A 13 -5.79 1.38 -10.42
C GLN A 13 -5.36 2.66 -11.16
N ILE A 14 -5.52 2.72 -12.49
CA ILE A 14 -5.22 3.92 -13.30
C ILE A 14 -6.16 5.06 -12.91
N ILE A 15 -7.48 4.81 -12.91
CA ILE A 15 -8.48 5.83 -12.53
C ILE A 15 -8.22 6.34 -11.12
N SER A 16 -7.99 5.44 -10.15
CA SER A 16 -7.71 5.82 -8.77
C SER A 16 -6.42 6.64 -8.65
N THR A 17 -5.37 6.26 -9.40
CA THR A 17 -4.10 7.00 -9.41
C THR A 17 -4.27 8.42 -9.94
N LEU A 18 -5.03 8.58 -11.04
CA LEU A 18 -5.34 9.89 -11.60
C LEU A 18 -6.18 10.72 -10.63
N VAL A 19 -7.25 10.14 -10.06
CA VAL A 19 -8.13 10.83 -9.11
C VAL A 19 -7.39 11.23 -7.82
N ILE A 20 -6.42 10.44 -7.36
CA ILE A 20 -5.65 10.76 -6.16
C ILE A 20 -4.58 11.83 -6.43
N ASN A 21 -4.07 11.94 -7.66
CA ASN A 21 -2.96 12.81 -8.04
C ASN A 21 -3.35 13.89 -9.08
N SER A 22 -4.61 14.35 -9.10
CA SER A 22 -5.10 15.33 -10.10
C SER A 22 -5.11 16.79 -9.64
N TYR A 23 -4.67 17.10 -8.41
CA TYR A 23 -4.74 18.42 -7.76
C TYR A 23 -6.15 19.04 -7.59
N TYR A 24 -7.15 18.59 -8.34
CA TYR A 24 -8.49 19.17 -8.41
C TYR A 24 -9.19 19.24 -7.05
N LEU A 25 -8.98 18.23 -6.20
CA LEU A 25 -9.57 18.15 -4.86
C LEU A 25 -8.58 18.59 -3.76
N ALA A 26 -7.37 19.01 -4.11
CA ALA A 26 -6.32 19.35 -3.16
C ALA A 26 -6.69 20.43 -2.11
N PRO A 27 -7.47 21.49 -2.42
CA PRO A 27 -7.78 22.54 -1.44
C PRO A 27 -8.54 22.02 -0.21
N ILE A 28 -9.37 20.99 -0.38
CA ILE A 28 -10.24 20.44 0.68
C ILE A 28 -9.76 19.04 1.08
N GLY A 29 -9.38 18.21 0.11
CA GLY A 29 -9.04 16.81 0.32
C GLY A 29 -7.72 16.61 1.09
N LYS A 30 -6.79 17.58 1.07
CA LYS A 30 -5.52 17.48 1.82
C LYS A 30 -5.70 17.40 3.33
N TYR A 31 -6.89 17.71 3.86
CA TYR A 31 -7.21 17.53 5.28
C TYR A 31 -7.78 16.15 5.60
N ILE A 32 -8.15 15.36 4.59
CA ILE A 32 -8.80 14.05 4.75
C ILE A 32 -7.78 12.94 4.50
N PRO A 33 -7.42 12.13 5.51
CA PRO A 33 -6.52 11.00 5.34
C PRO A 33 -7.29 9.80 4.77
N ILE A 34 -7.00 9.40 3.53
CA ILE A 34 -7.56 8.19 2.91
C ILE A 34 -6.62 7.01 3.19
N PRO A 35 -7.10 5.77 3.42
CA PRO A 35 -6.31 4.55 3.68
C PRO A 35 -5.45 4.05 2.48
N VAL A 36 -4.74 4.96 1.83
CA VAL A 36 -3.75 4.75 0.80
C VAL A 36 -2.49 5.54 1.12
N LEU A 37 -1.37 5.18 0.49
CA LEU A 37 -0.11 5.84 0.74
C LEU A 37 0.11 6.92 -0.31
N ASN A 38 0.07 8.17 0.12
CA ASN A 38 0.34 9.39 -0.66
C ASN A 38 1.34 10.27 0.09
N CYS A 39 1.98 11.22 -0.58
CA CYS A 39 2.82 12.23 0.06
C CYS A 39 2.08 13.57 0.23
N TYR A 40 2.02 14.10 1.46
CA TYR A 40 1.42 15.42 1.72
C TYR A 40 2.14 16.56 0.99
N SER A 41 3.47 16.46 0.87
CA SER A 41 4.30 17.46 0.17
C SER A 41 4.16 17.41 -1.35
N CYS A 42 3.47 16.40 -1.90
CA CYS A 42 3.25 16.33 -3.34
C CYS A 42 2.27 17.46 -3.75
N PRO A 43 2.62 18.30 -4.74
CA PRO A 43 1.72 19.35 -5.21
C PRO A 43 0.44 18.74 -5.78
N LEU A 44 0.53 17.59 -6.44
CA LEU A 44 -0.58 16.94 -7.14
C LEU A 44 -1.51 16.09 -6.23
N ALA A 45 -1.10 15.81 -5.00
CA ALA A 45 -1.86 14.93 -4.11
C ALA A 45 -3.17 15.60 -3.64
N ASN A 46 -4.29 14.90 -3.85
CA ASN A 46 -5.61 15.33 -3.40
C ASN A 46 -5.90 14.97 -1.95
N PHE A 47 -5.22 13.99 -1.35
CA PHE A 47 -5.53 13.47 -0.02
C PHE A 47 -4.29 13.32 0.86
N ALA A 48 -4.49 13.42 2.19
CA ALA A 48 -3.40 13.24 3.15
C ALA A 48 -2.96 11.79 3.30
N CYS A 49 -1.69 11.62 3.68
CA CYS A 49 -1.13 10.33 4.07
C CYS A 49 -1.55 9.95 5.48
N PRO A 50 -2.21 8.80 5.71
CA PRO A 50 -2.55 8.36 7.06
C PRO A 50 -1.35 8.22 7.97
N ILE A 51 -0.22 7.74 7.43
CA ILE A 51 1.01 7.53 8.21
C ILE A 51 1.69 8.87 8.53
N GLY A 52 1.69 9.82 7.58
CA GLY A 52 2.22 11.15 7.85
C GLY A 52 1.38 11.90 8.87
N THR A 53 0.05 11.83 8.75
CA THR A 53 -0.86 12.36 9.75
C THR A 53 -0.62 11.69 11.11
N LEU A 54 -0.52 10.36 11.17
CA LEU A 54 -0.23 9.65 12.41
C LEU A 54 1.07 10.15 13.07
N GLN A 55 2.14 10.28 12.30
CA GLN A 55 3.43 10.77 12.84
C GLN A 55 3.34 12.22 13.31
N HIS A 56 2.65 13.09 12.57
CA HIS A 56 2.43 14.48 12.99
C HIS A 56 1.71 14.53 14.34
N PHE A 57 0.63 13.76 14.51
CA PHE A 57 -0.12 13.70 15.77
C PHE A 57 0.68 13.12 16.94
N ILE A 58 1.56 12.13 16.67
CA ILE A 58 2.50 11.61 17.69
C ILE A 58 3.48 12.69 18.14
N VAL A 59 3.99 13.50 17.21
CA VAL A 59 4.94 14.58 17.51
C VAL A 59 4.31 15.66 18.38
N ILE A 60 3.08 16.09 18.05
CA ILE A 60 2.34 17.09 18.86
C ILE A 60 1.70 16.50 20.12
N ARG A 61 1.78 15.18 20.32
CA ARG A 61 1.20 14.43 21.46
C ARG A 61 -0.32 14.54 21.59
N GLU A 62 -1.01 14.69 20.46
CA GLU A 62 -2.48 14.73 20.42
C GLU A 62 -3.04 13.46 19.78
N PHE A 63 -4.28 13.13 20.13
CA PHE A 63 -4.93 11.93 19.62
C PHE A 63 -5.66 12.21 18.29
N PRO A 64 -5.32 11.49 17.19
CA PRO A 64 -5.90 11.75 15.88
C PRO A 64 -7.24 11.02 15.68
N PHE A 65 -8.32 11.53 16.30
CA PHE A 65 -9.65 10.90 16.25
C PHE A 65 -10.15 10.65 14.82
N LEU A 66 -10.05 11.66 13.94
CA LEU A 66 -10.53 11.56 12.56
C LEU A 66 -9.79 10.48 11.77
N LEU A 67 -8.45 10.44 11.89
CA LEU A 67 -7.61 9.46 11.21
C LEU A 67 -7.95 8.04 11.64
N ILE A 68 -8.04 7.81 12.95
CA ILE A 68 -8.32 6.49 13.52
C ILE A 68 -9.73 6.05 13.13
N GLY A 69 -10.71 6.95 13.17
CA GLY A 69 -12.06 6.70 12.69
C GLY A 69 -12.08 6.24 11.23
N ILE A 70 -11.39 6.95 10.34
CA ILE A 70 -11.34 6.60 8.90
C ILE A 70 -10.58 5.27 8.68
N LEU A 71 -9.47 5.04 9.38
CA LEU A 71 -8.71 3.79 9.25
C LEU A 71 -9.48 2.58 9.78
N ILE A 72 -10.20 2.72 10.90
CA ILE A 72 -11.06 1.66 11.45
C ILE A 72 -12.23 1.43 10.51
N LEU A 73 -12.94 2.48 10.08
CA LEU A 73 -14.10 2.34 9.20
C LEU A 73 -13.69 1.69 7.87
N GLY A 74 -12.66 2.21 7.21
CA GLY A 74 -12.13 1.64 5.98
C GLY A 74 -11.60 0.22 6.17
N GLY A 75 -10.86 -0.02 7.25
CA GLY A 75 -10.31 -1.33 7.58
C GLY A 75 -11.40 -2.38 7.84
N VAL A 76 -12.41 -2.07 8.65
CA VAL A 76 -13.53 -2.96 8.96
C VAL A 76 -14.43 -3.17 7.74
N LEU A 77 -14.64 -2.18 6.89
CA LEU A 77 -15.45 -2.40 5.69
C LEU A 77 -14.70 -3.24 4.65
N LEU A 78 -13.46 -2.85 4.32
CA LEU A 78 -12.76 -3.33 3.13
C LEU A 78 -11.39 -3.95 3.40
N GLY A 79 -10.82 -3.76 4.59
CA GLY A 79 -9.50 -4.27 4.96
C GLY A 79 -8.40 -3.74 4.05
N ARG A 80 -7.54 -4.63 3.56
CA ARG A 80 -6.45 -4.28 2.63
C ARG A 80 -6.88 -4.13 1.17
N TYR A 81 -8.18 -4.10 0.86
CA TYR A 81 -8.68 -3.87 -0.50
C TYR A 81 -8.12 -2.57 -1.11
N PHE A 82 -7.98 -1.50 -0.31
CA PHE A 82 -7.36 -0.23 -0.72
C PHE A 82 -5.95 -0.42 -1.30
N CYS A 83 -5.14 -1.30 -0.70
CA CYS A 83 -3.80 -1.61 -1.20
C CYS A 83 -3.83 -2.32 -2.57
N GLY A 84 -4.84 -3.15 -2.82
CA GLY A 84 -4.97 -3.93 -4.05
C GLY A 84 -5.50 -3.14 -5.24
N TRP A 85 -6.44 -2.21 -4.99
CA TRP A 85 -7.25 -1.56 -6.01
C TRP A 85 -7.04 -0.05 -6.15
N ILE A 86 -6.76 0.65 -5.05
CA ILE A 86 -6.81 2.13 -5.02
C ILE A 86 -5.41 2.74 -4.90
N CYS A 87 -4.51 2.11 -4.13
CA CYS A 87 -3.20 2.68 -3.81
C CYS A 87 -2.29 2.85 -5.05
N PRO A 88 -1.86 4.08 -5.39
CA PRO A 88 -1.02 4.34 -6.57
C PRO A 88 0.36 3.69 -6.47
N PHE A 89 0.96 3.69 -5.26
CA PHE A 89 2.24 3.04 -5.04
C PHE A 89 2.20 1.52 -5.20
N GLY A 90 1.04 0.91 -4.90
CA GLY A 90 0.81 -0.51 -5.16
C GLY A 90 0.67 -0.82 -6.66
N PHE A 91 0.02 0.07 -7.40
CA PHE A 91 -0.09 -0.01 -8.86
C PHE A 91 1.27 0.12 -9.54
N PHE A 92 2.10 1.06 -9.09
CA PHE A 92 3.47 1.22 -9.59
C PHE A 92 4.30 -0.07 -9.44
N GLN A 93 4.23 -0.73 -8.28
CA GLN A 93 4.90 -2.02 -8.07
C GLN A 93 4.35 -3.15 -8.96
N ASP A 94 3.03 -3.17 -9.21
CA ASP A 94 2.44 -4.15 -10.13
C ASP A 94 2.90 -3.92 -11.58
N LEU A 95 3.06 -2.66 -11.98
CA LEU A 95 3.56 -2.30 -13.31
C LEU A 95 5.03 -2.73 -13.49
N LEU A 96 5.89 -2.45 -12.51
CA LEU A 96 7.28 -2.91 -12.52
C LEU A 96 7.39 -4.43 -12.56
N TYR A 97 6.52 -5.14 -11.84
CA TYR A 97 6.49 -6.59 -11.84
C TYR A 97 6.06 -7.20 -13.19
N LYS A 98 5.45 -6.43 -14.11
CA LYS A 98 5.13 -6.91 -15.47
C LYS A 98 6.34 -6.95 -16.40
N ILE A 99 7.46 -6.31 -16.04
CA ILE A 99 8.69 -6.33 -16.85
C ILE A 99 9.22 -7.77 -16.97
N PRO A 100 9.48 -8.28 -18.19
CA PRO A 100 9.93 -9.65 -18.40
C PRO A 100 11.30 -9.85 -17.73
N SER A 101 11.33 -10.65 -16.67
CA SER A 101 12.51 -10.90 -15.84
C SER A 101 12.31 -12.17 -15.02
N LYS A 102 13.38 -12.70 -14.42
CA LYS A 102 13.34 -13.88 -13.55
C LYS A 102 12.53 -13.58 -12.28
N LYS A 103 11.33 -14.14 -12.16
CA LYS A 103 10.45 -13.89 -11.00
C LYS A 103 10.85 -14.74 -9.81
N ILE A 104 11.01 -14.09 -8.65
CA ILE A 104 11.43 -14.73 -7.39
C ILE A 104 10.24 -14.78 -6.44
N VAL A 105 9.86 -15.99 -6.03
CA VAL A 105 8.78 -16.19 -5.08
C VAL A 105 9.36 -16.26 -3.67
N ILE A 106 9.25 -15.16 -2.93
CA ILE A 106 9.68 -15.09 -1.52
C ILE A 106 8.56 -15.62 -0.61
N SER A 107 8.92 -16.17 0.55
CA SER A 107 7.98 -16.60 1.59
C SER A 107 7.44 -15.43 2.43
N ASN A 108 6.21 -15.56 2.94
CA ASN A 108 5.58 -14.53 3.80
C ASN A 108 6.21 -14.43 5.20
N LYS A 109 7.17 -15.28 5.57
CA LYS A 109 7.85 -15.21 6.88
C LYS A 109 8.50 -13.84 7.14
N PHE A 110 9.06 -13.21 6.11
CA PHE A 110 9.67 -11.87 6.21
C PHE A 110 8.63 -10.75 6.35
N ALA A 111 7.33 -11.04 6.23
CA ALA A 111 6.28 -10.06 6.47
C ALA A 111 6.22 -9.60 7.93
N PHE A 112 6.99 -10.18 8.85
CA PHE A 112 7.14 -9.63 10.21
C PHE A 112 7.91 -8.30 10.23
N VAL A 113 8.81 -8.04 9.28
CA VAL A 113 9.66 -6.82 9.27
C VAL A 113 8.83 -5.53 9.26
N ARG A 114 7.69 -5.53 8.57
CA ARG A 114 6.79 -4.36 8.54
C ARG A 114 6.22 -3.99 9.90
N TRP A 115 6.09 -4.97 10.81
CA TRP A 115 5.64 -4.72 12.19
C TRP A 115 6.72 -4.03 13.01
N ILE A 116 7.98 -4.45 12.83
CA ILE A 116 9.14 -3.76 13.42
C ILE A 116 9.18 -2.31 12.91
N ILE A 117 9.00 -2.09 11.61
CA ILE A 117 8.98 -0.74 11.02
C ILE A 117 7.83 0.10 11.58
N LEU A 118 6.63 -0.47 11.72
CA LEU A 118 5.49 0.24 12.32
C LEU A 118 5.80 0.66 13.77
N ILE A 119 6.28 -0.26 14.61
CA ILE A 119 6.53 0.04 16.03
C ILE A 119 7.72 0.98 16.18
N VAL A 120 8.85 0.68 15.55
CA VAL A 120 10.10 1.42 15.74
C VAL A 120 10.07 2.74 14.96
N LEU A 121 9.86 2.69 13.65
CA LEU A 121 10.06 3.85 12.77
C LEU A 121 8.83 4.79 12.71
N VAL A 122 7.62 4.26 12.93
CA VAL A 122 6.40 5.09 12.91
C VAL A 122 5.99 5.56 14.29
N ILE A 123 6.19 4.76 15.35
CA ILE A 123 5.73 5.11 16.70
C ILE A 123 6.90 5.58 17.57
N LEU A 124 7.87 4.71 17.90
CA LEU A 124 8.91 5.00 18.89
C LEU A 124 9.83 6.15 18.46
N VAL A 125 10.38 6.09 17.25
CA VAL A 125 11.36 7.08 16.78
C VAL A 125 10.76 8.49 16.74
N PRO A 126 9.61 8.76 16.09
CA PRO A 126 9.00 10.09 16.11
C PRO A 126 8.61 10.58 17.50
N TYR A 127 8.23 9.67 18.41
CA TYR A 127 7.93 10.02 19.79
C TYR A 127 9.14 10.59 20.54
N PHE A 128 10.33 10.02 20.32
CA PHE A 128 11.57 10.49 20.97
C PHE A 128 12.22 11.66 20.24
N THR A 129 12.26 11.64 18.91
CA THR A 129 12.98 12.66 18.13
C THR A 129 12.12 13.86 17.76
N LEU A 130 10.81 13.81 18.04
CA LEU A 130 9.81 14.83 17.67
C LEU A 130 9.80 15.14 16.16
N GLU A 131 10.11 14.14 15.33
CA GLU A 131 10.31 14.30 13.89
C GLU A 131 9.70 13.11 13.12
N PRO A 132 8.97 13.31 12.00
CA PRO A 132 8.32 12.24 11.27
C PRO A 132 9.32 11.47 10.37
N TRP A 133 10.11 10.59 10.97
CA TRP A 133 11.19 9.86 10.29
C TRP A 133 10.74 8.96 9.13
N PHE A 134 9.56 8.35 9.22
CA PHE A 134 9.06 7.52 8.12
C PHE A 134 8.74 8.38 6.90
N CYS A 135 8.08 9.52 7.09
CA CYS A 135 7.86 10.48 6.01
C CYS A 135 9.17 10.98 5.40
N LYS A 136 10.23 11.15 6.21
CA LYS A 136 11.55 11.49 5.70
C LYS A 136 12.09 10.35 4.81
N LEU A 137 12.00 9.08 5.21
CA LEU A 137 12.60 7.96 4.46
C LEU A 137 11.68 7.30 3.41
N CYS A 138 10.43 7.75 3.29
CA CYS A 138 9.42 7.09 2.47
C CYS A 138 9.79 7.09 0.97
N PRO A 139 9.88 5.90 0.33
CA PRO A 139 10.15 5.82 -1.11
C PRO A 139 9.05 6.46 -1.96
N ALA A 140 7.78 6.35 -1.54
CA ALA A 140 6.69 7.00 -2.25
C ALA A 140 6.77 8.53 -2.17
N GLY A 141 7.18 9.09 -1.01
CA GLY A 141 7.40 10.52 -0.89
C GLY A 141 8.57 11.02 -1.76
N THR A 142 9.59 10.19 -1.92
CA THR A 142 10.72 10.48 -2.81
C THR A 142 10.27 10.50 -4.28
N LEU A 143 9.43 9.54 -4.67
CA LEU A 143 8.89 9.44 -6.04
C LEU A 143 7.87 10.54 -6.36
N GLU A 144 6.91 10.80 -5.46
CA GLU A 144 5.78 11.71 -5.68
C GLU A 144 6.12 13.19 -5.46
N ALA A 145 6.96 13.49 -4.46
CA ALA A 145 7.27 14.88 -4.08
C ALA A 145 8.76 15.21 -4.25
N GLY A 146 9.66 14.33 -3.79
CA GLY A 146 11.10 14.60 -3.76
C GLY A 146 11.71 14.89 -5.13
N ILE A 147 11.51 14.00 -6.10
CA ILE A 147 12.06 14.15 -7.45
C ILE A 147 11.44 15.36 -8.18
N PRO A 148 10.10 15.52 -8.25
CA PRO A 148 9.50 16.67 -8.92
C PRO A 148 9.92 18.02 -8.30
N GLN A 149 9.99 18.12 -6.97
CA GLN A 149 10.33 19.38 -6.31
C GLN A 149 11.76 19.85 -6.60
N ILE A 150 12.73 18.93 -6.69
CA ILE A 150 14.13 19.27 -7.00
C ILE A 150 14.32 19.62 -8.48
N LEU A 151 13.57 18.96 -9.37
CA LEU A 151 13.58 19.29 -10.79
C LEU A 151 13.01 20.68 -11.04
N LEU A 152 11.88 21.02 -10.40
CA LEU A 152 11.17 22.27 -10.60
C LEU A 152 11.78 23.47 -9.86
N ASN A 153 12.37 23.26 -8.68
CA ASN A 153 12.91 24.35 -7.85
C ASN A 153 14.44 24.28 -7.76
N ALA A 154 15.12 25.22 -8.43
CA ALA A 154 16.58 25.31 -8.40
C ALA A 154 17.14 25.54 -6.98
N SER A 155 16.43 26.28 -6.13
CA SER A 155 16.83 26.58 -4.75
C SER A 155 16.86 25.35 -3.83
N LEU A 156 16.15 24.27 -4.18
CA LEU A 156 16.14 23.01 -3.42
C LEU A 156 17.32 22.10 -3.81
N ARG A 157 18.01 22.38 -4.92
CA ARG A 157 19.18 21.59 -5.37
C ARG A 157 20.38 21.76 -4.45
N SER A 158 20.53 22.91 -3.81
CA SER A 158 21.58 23.15 -2.80
C SER A 158 21.33 22.39 -1.49
N LEU A 159 20.09 21.95 -1.24
CA LEU A 159 19.70 21.12 -0.09
C LEU A 159 19.83 19.61 -0.37
N VAL A 160 20.38 19.24 -1.53
CA VAL A 160 20.69 17.85 -1.89
C VAL A 160 21.87 17.38 -1.04
N GLY A 161 21.54 16.87 0.14
CA GLY A 161 22.50 16.27 1.07
C GLY A 161 22.55 14.75 0.99
N THR A 162 23.36 14.17 1.88
CA THR A 162 23.52 12.72 2.07
C THR A 162 22.19 12.01 2.33
N LEU A 163 21.27 12.64 3.06
CA LEU A 163 19.94 12.10 3.34
C LEU A 163 19.11 11.93 2.06
N PHE A 164 19.20 12.87 1.11
CA PHE A 164 18.48 12.74 -0.16
C PHE A 164 19.05 11.61 -1.01
N ALA A 165 20.38 11.50 -1.09
CA ALA A 165 21.06 10.40 -1.77
C ALA A 165 20.64 9.03 -1.19
N PHE A 166 20.54 8.92 0.14
CA PHE A 166 20.08 7.71 0.80
C PHE A 166 18.63 7.36 0.45
N LYS A 167 17.71 8.34 0.41
CA LYS A 167 16.31 8.10 0.00
C LYS A 167 16.20 7.64 -1.45
N VAL A 168 16.97 8.25 -2.36
CA VAL A 168 17.03 7.85 -3.77
C VAL A 168 17.59 6.43 -3.89
N PHE A 169 18.62 6.10 -3.12
CA PHE A 169 19.15 4.74 -3.05
C PHE A 169 18.08 3.73 -2.60
N LEU A 170 17.32 4.03 -1.53
CA LEU A 170 16.21 3.17 -1.08
C LEU A 170 15.11 3.01 -2.16
N LEU A 171 14.78 4.08 -2.88
CA LEU A 171 13.82 4.05 -3.98
C LEU A 171 14.34 3.16 -5.13
N LEU A 172 15.60 3.30 -5.53
CA LEU A 172 16.21 2.47 -6.57
C LEU A 172 16.23 0.99 -6.17
N LEU A 173 16.62 0.70 -4.93
CA LEU A 173 16.59 -0.67 -4.38
C LEU A 173 15.18 -1.26 -4.45
N LEU A 174 14.16 -0.47 -4.13
CA LEU A 174 12.76 -0.89 -4.19
C LEU A 174 12.29 -1.11 -5.62
N ILE A 175 12.65 -0.23 -6.56
CA ILE A 175 12.32 -0.38 -7.99
C ILE A 175 12.92 -1.67 -8.53
N LEU A 176 14.22 -1.89 -8.31
CA LEU A 176 14.93 -3.11 -8.70
C LEU A 176 14.27 -4.35 -8.07
N SER A 177 13.98 -4.30 -6.77
CA SER A 177 13.31 -5.40 -6.07
C SER A 177 11.91 -5.68 -6.63
N SER A 178 11.18 -4.65 -7.06
CA SER A 178 9.80 -4.78 -7.57
C SER A 178 9.73 -5.41 -8.96
N ILE A 179 10.83 -5.40 -9.71
CA ILE A 179 10.94 -6.11 -10.99
C ILE A 179 10.96 -7.63 -10.76
N PHE A 180 11.71 -8.10 -9.75
CA PHE A 180 11.89 -9.53 -9.47
C PHE A 180 10.82 -10.10 -8.51
N ILE A 181 10.34 -9.30 -7.56
CA ILE A 181 9.44 -9.71 -6.48
C ILE A 181 8.13 -8.93 -6.61
N SER A 182 7.00 -9.62 -6.47
CA SER A 182 5.71 -8.93 -6.47
C SER A 182 5.52 -8.12 -5.19
N ARG A 183 5.29 -6.81 -5.35
CA ARG A 183 4.91 -5.86 -4.30
C ARG A 183 5.80 -5.89 -3.03
N PRO A 184 7.14 -5.76 -3.15
CA PRO A 184 8.06 -5.94 -2.02
C PRO A 184 7.82 -4.94 -0.89
N PHE A 185 7.51 -3.68 -1.20
CA PHE A 185 7.28 -2.66 -0.18
C PHE A 185 5.97 -2.87 0.56
N CYS A 186 4.88 -3.13 -0.17
CA CYS A 186 3.58 -3.42 0.46
C CYS A 186 3.61 -4.69 1.32
N ARG A 187 4.57 -5.59 1.05
CA ARG A 187 4.73 -6.86 1.75
C ARG A 187 5.61 -6.75 2.99
N PHE A 188 6.74 -6.04 2.90
CA PHE A 188 7.79 -6.06 3.93
C PHE A 188 8.03 -4.73 4.65
N ILE A 189 7.61 -3.59 4.08
CA ILE A 189 8.03 -2.26 4.58
C ILE A 189 6.83 -1.40 4.99
N CYS A 190 5.72 -1.47 4.26
CA CYS A 190 4.62 -0.53 4.39
C CYS A 190 3.89 -0.62 5.74
N PRO A 191 3.97 0.42 6.61
CA PRO A 191 3.29 0.43 7.90
C PRO A 191 1.77 0.55 7.74
N LEU A 192 1.29 1.29 6.74
CA LEU A 192 -0.15 1.42 6.45
C LEU A 192 -0.76 0.06 6.09
N GLY A 193 -0.08 -0.72 5.26
CA GLY A 193 -0.51 -2.08 4.92
C GLY A 193 -0.55 -3.01 6.13
N THR A 194 0.28 -2.72 7.15
CA THR A 194 0.31 -3.46 8.42
C THR A 194 -0.92 -3.15 9.26
N ILE A 195 -1.26 -1.87 9.43
CA ILE A 195 -2.48 -1.45 10.13
C ILE A 195 -3.71 -2.08 9.46
N LEU A 196 -3.82 -1.96 8.14
CA LEU A 196 -4.93 -2.55 7.38
C LEU A 196 -4.94 -4.09 7.40
N SER A 197 -3.79 -4.74 7.60
CA SER A 197 -3.70 -6.21 7.68
C SER A 197 -4.41 -6.80 8.89
N ILE A 198 -4.50 -6.05 9.99
CA ILE A 198 -5.20 -6.46 11.20
C ILE A 198 -6.69 -6.64 10.90
N PHE A 199 -7.25 -5.73 10.12
CA PHE A 199 -8.67 -5.73 9.81
C PHE A 199 -9.10 -6.79 8.80
N ASN A 200 -8.18 -7.41 8.04
CA ASN A 200 -8.53 -8.46 7.08
C ASN A 200 -9.29 -9.65 7.67
N LYS A 201 -9.07 -9.96 8.97
CA LYS A 201 -9.77 -11.04 9.66
C LYS A 201 -11.18 -10.66 10.10
N ILE A 202 -11.40 -9.38 10.38
CA ILE A 202 -12.64 -8.86 11.00
C ILE A 202 -13.55 -8.23 9.95
N SER A 203 -12.98 -7.80 8.82
CA SER A 203 -13.69 -6.96 7.86
C SER A 203 -14.92 -7.62 7.25
N PHE A 204 -15.95 -6.82 6.97
CA PHE A 204 -17.19 -7.26 6.32
C PHE A 204 -16.94 -7.86 4.95
N TYR A 205 -16.18 -7.18 4.09
CA TYR A 205 -15.74 -7.76 2.83
C TYR A 205 -14.78 -8.91 3.13
N HIS A 206 -15.05 -10.13 2.69
CA HIS A 206 -14.17 -11.26 2.93
C HIS A 206 -14.22 -12.26 1.78
N LEU A 207 -13.16 -13.08 1.68
CA LEU A 207 -13.08 -14.15 0.70
C LEU A 207 -13.69 -15.42 1.27
N GLU A 208 -14.50 -16.08 0.45
CA GLU A 208 -15.07 -17.41 0.73
C GLU A 208 -14.63 -18.42 -0.33
N ILE A 209 -14.50 -19.66 0.10
CA ILE A 209 -14.14 -20.78 -0.78
C ILE A 209 -15.39 -21.63 -0.93
N LYS A 210 -15.78 -21.92 -2.18
CA LYS A 210 -16.91 -22.82 -2.43
C LYS A 210 -16.57 -24.23 -1.93
N PRO A 211 -17.54 -24.96 -1.34
CA PRO A 211 -17.30 -26.32 -0.85
C PRO A 211 -16.85 -27.28 -1.96
N THR A 212 -17.19 -26.99 -3.22
CA THR A 212 -16.76 -27.73 -4.42
C THR A 212 -15.30 -27.47 -4.83
N CYS A 213 -14.45 -26.98 -3.92
CA CYS A 213 -13.05 -26.68 -4.19
C CYS A 213 -12.18 -27.94 -4.12
N PRO A 214 -11.51 -28.35 -5.22
CA PRO A 214 -10.68 -29.55 -5.25
C PRO A 214 -9.27 -29.33 -4.65
N LYS A 215 -8.99 -28.16 -4.05
CA LYS A 215 -7.68 -27.80 -3.47
C LYS A 215 -6.49 -27.94 -4.44
N CYS A 216 -6.70 -27.68 -5.73
CA CYS A 216 -5.69 -27.83 -6.80
C CYS A 216 -4.52 -26.83 -6.76
N GLY A 217 -4.51 -25.84 -5.86
CA GLY A 217 -3.43 -24.86 -5.75
C GLY A 217 -3.42 -23.72 -6.78
N LEU A 218 -4.33 -23.70 -7.77
CA LEU A 218 -4.41 -22.65 -8.79
C LEU A 218 -4.58 -21.23 -8.21
N CYS A 219 -5.28 -21.10 -7.09
CA CYS A 219 -5.43 -19.81 -6.41
C CYS A 219 -4.12 -19.32 -5.77
N LYS A 220 -3.21 -20.23 -5.38
CA LYS A 220 -1.88 -19.89 -4.84
C LYS A 220 -0.97 -19.40 -5.96
N SER A 221 -0.94 -20.09 -7.09
CA SER A 221 -0.08 -19.71 -8.23
C SER A 221 -0.47 -18.35 -8.83
N LYS A 222 -1.76 -18.01 -8.82
CA LYS A 222 -2.25 -16.68 -9.22
C LYS A 222 -2.16 -15.61 -8.14
N CYS A 223 -1.80 -15.94 -6.91
CA CYS A 223 -1.74 -14.96 -5.84
C CYS A 223 -0.42 -14.18 -5.91
N PRO A 224 -0.44 -12.83 -6.08
CA PRO A 224 0.80 -12.03 -6.13
C PRO A 224 1.61 -12.10 -4.83
N ILE A 225 0.95 -12.38 -3.70
CA ILE A 225 1.58 -12.48 -2.36
C ILE A 225 1.84 -13.95 -1.97
N ASN A 226 1.62 -14.91 -2.88
CA ASN A 226 1.85 -16.34 -2.67
C ASN A 226 1.14 -16.90 -1.41
N ILE A 227 -0.16 -16.62 -1.28
CA ILE A 227 -1.00 -17.09 -0.17
C ILE A 227 -1.74 -18.37 -0.60
N GLU A 228 -1.80 -19.35 0.29
CA GLU A 228 -2.67 -20.53 0.16
C GLU A 228 -4.12 -20.14 0.47
N VAL A 229 -4.76 -19.44 -0.48
CA VAL A 229 -6.13 -18.88 -0.30
C VAL A 229 -7.12 -19.96 0.09
N TYR A 230 -6.99 -21.19 -0.41
CA TYR A 230 -7.87 -22.31 -0.10
C TYR A 230 -7.73 -22.84 1.35
N LYS A 231 -6.66 -22.49 2.08
CA LYS A 231 -6.49 -22.81 3.51
C LYS A 231 -6.81 -21.61 4.38
N THR A 232 -6.31 -20.43 3.99
CA THR A 232 -6.43 -19.19 4.77
C THR A 232 -6.91 -18.04 3.87
N PRO A 233 -8.20 -18.00 3.51
CA PRO A 233 -8.72 -17.05 2.51
C PRO A 233 -8.59 -15.59 2.97
N ASN A 234 -8.72 -15.34 4.28
CA ASN A 234 -8.65 -14.01 4.88
C ASN A 234 -7.35 -13.79 5.67
N SER A 235 -6.23 -14.26 5.12
CA SER A 235 -4.91 -13.98 5.69
C SER A 235 -4.66 -12.46 5.84
N PRO A 236 -3.99 -12.00 6.92
CA PRO A 236 -3.57 -10.60 7.07
C PRO A 236 -2.75 -10.08 5.85
N ASP A 237 -2.06 -10.97 5.16
CA ASP A 237 -1.25 -10.61 4.00
C ASP A 237 -2.05 -10.40 2.70
N CYS A 238 -3.32 -10.82 2.68
CA CYS A 238 -4.16 -10.75 1.49
C CYS A 238 -4.48 -9.30 1.12
N ILE A 239 -4.07 -8.85 -0.06
CA ILE A 239 -4.39 -7.51 -0.59
C ILE A 239 -5.75 -7.45 -1.29
N ARG A 240 -6.51 -8.55 -1.31
CA ARG A 240 -7.86 -8.65 -1.90
C ARG A 240 -7.94 -8.19 -3.35
N CYS A 241 -6.90 -8.54 -4.13
CA CYS A 241 -6.83 -8.25 -5.57
C CYS A 241 -7.79 -9.10 -6.42
N LEU A 242 -8.39 -10.14 -5.85
CA LEU A 242 -9.34 -11.06 -6.50
C LEU A 242 -8.81 -11.88 -7.70
N GLU A 243 -7.51 -11.84 -8.00
CA GLU A 243 -6.92 -12.65 -9.08
C GLU A 243 -7.09 -14.16 -8.84
N CYS A 244 -7.15 -14.56 -7.57
CA CYS A 244 -7.46 -15.94 -7.18
C CYS A 244 -8.86 -16.42 -7.58
N ARG A 245 -9.81 -15.53 -7.92
CA ARG A 245 -11.15 -15.90 -8.43
C ARG A 245 -11.10 -16.57 -9.79
N ASP A 246 -10.01 -16.42 -10.53
CA ASP A 246 -9.87 -17.00 -11.87
C ASP A 246 -10.01 -18.53 -11.92
N CYS A 247 -9.80 -19.21 -10.78
CA CYS A 247 -10.03 -20.64 -10.64
C CYS A 247 -11.52 -21.03 -10.53
N GLY A 248 -12.44 -20.06 -10.41
CA GLY A 248 -13.89 -20.27 -10.31
C GLY A 248 -14.40 -20.77 -8.95
N LYS A 249 -13.51 -21.06 -8.00
CA LYS A 249 -13.84 -21.62 -6.67
C LYS A 249 -13.68 -20.65 -5.51
N VAL A 250 -13.08 -19.48 -5.74
CA VAL A 250 -12.97 -18.40 -4.75
C VAL A 250 -14.01 -17.34 -5.08
N ASP A 251 -14.75 -16.91 -4.08
CA ASP A 251 -15.72 -15.81 -4.17
C ASP A 251 -15.50 -14.77 -3.07
N TRP A 252 -16.21 -13.66 -3.15
CA TRP A 252 -16.24 -12.66 -2.08
C TRP A 252 -17.67 -12.46 -1.59
N LYS A 253 -17.82 -12.14 -0.30
CA LYS A 253 -19.11 -11.76 0.30
C LYS A 253 -18.94 -10.60 1.26
N PHE A 254 -20.01 -9.85 1.47
CA PHE A 254 -20.17 -9.01 2.65
C PHE A 254 -20.76 -9.87 3.76
N LYS A 255 -20.10 -9.89 4.92
CA LYS A 255 -20.60 -10.58 6.11
C LYS A 255 -21.91 -9.89 6.52
N SER A 256 -23.03 -10.58 6.37
CA SER A 256 -24.36 -10.15 6.85
C SER A 256 -24.43 -10.28 8.36
#